data_AF-A0A807ZH49-F1
#
_entry.id   AF-A0A807ZH49-F1
#
_cell.length_a   1.000
_cell.length_b   1.000
_cell.length_c   1.000
_cell.angle_alpha   90.00
_cell.angle_beta   90.00
_cell.angle_gamma   90.00
#
_symmetry.space_group_name_H-M   'P 1'
#
loop_
_entity.id
_entity.type
_entity.pdbx_description
1 polymer ?
#
loop_
_entity_poly.entity_id
_entity_poly.type
_entity_poly.pdbx_seq_one_letter_code
_entity_poly.pdbx_strand_id
1 'polypeptide(L)' 'MKIYQYRSPIGRFLINPQANGRWGLWFKDDLLGSYHSAMAAADDVYMQATGDYDWDSLDGVDIPTDISEWEVVAR' A
#
# COMPACT_ATOMS: atom_id res chain seq x y z
N MET A 1 15.17 4.99 -5.36
CA MET A 1 14.14 5.05 -4.32
C MET A 1 13.28 3.81 -4.48
N LYS A 2 13.03 3.01 -3.42
CA LYS A 2 12.42 1.68 -3.56
C LYS A 2 10.94 1.77 -3.98
N ILE A 3 10.48 0.81 -4.76
CA ILE A 3 9.05 0.54 -4.99
C ILE A 3 8.69 -0.75 -4.25
N TYR A 4 7.57 -0.71 -3.53
CA TYR A 4 7.06 -1.84 -2.74
C TYR A 4 5.76 -2.38 -3.33
N GLN A 5 5.57 -3.69 -3.23
CA GLN A 5 4.41 -4.41 -3.73
C GLN A 5 3.87 -5.36 -2.67
N TYR A 6 2.55 -5.33 -2.50
CA TYR A 6 1.80 -6.35 -1.74
C TYR A 6 0.72 -6.95 -2.64
N ARG A 7 0.68 -8.28 -2.69
CA ARG A 7 -0.34 -9.04 -3.42
C ARG A 7 -1.42 -9.44 -2.43
N SER A 8 -2.47 -8.64 -2.36
CA SER A 8 -3.62 -8.92 -1.50
C SER A 8 -4.60 -9.89 -2.19
N PRO A 9 -5.57 -10.46 -1.46
CA PRO A 9 -6.61 -11.30 -2.04
C PRO A 9 -7.45 -10.66 -3.15
N ILE A 10 -7.57 -9.33 -3.18
CA ILE A 10 -8.43 -8.60 -4.13
C ILE A 10 -7.65 -7.81 -5.20
N GLY A 11 -6.33 -7.84 -5.14
CA GLY A 11 -5.50 -7.16 -6.11
C GLY A 11 -4.11 -6.81 -5.60
N ARG A 12 -3.42 -5.97 -6.35
CA ARG A 12 -2.06 -5.54 -6.03
C ARG A 12 -2.07 -4.12 -5.51
N PHE A 13 -1.51 -3.94 -4.32
CA PHE A 13 -1.10 -2.63 -3.83
C PHE A 13 0.34 -2.32 -4.26
N LEU A 14 0.58 -1.07 -4.61
CA LEU A 14 1.91 -0.53 -4.90
C LEU A 14 2.15 0.72 -4.07
N ILE A 15 3.33 0.80 -3.46
CA ILE A 15 3.80 2.01 -2.77
C ILE A 15 4.98 2.57 -3.56
N ASN A 16 4.75 3.73 -4.19
CA ASN A 16 5.68 4.38 -5.11
C ASN A 16 6.07 5.77 -4.61
N PRO A 17 7.36 6.16 -4.66
CA PRO A 17 7.75 7.53 -4.40
C PRO A 17 7.24 8.46 -5.51
N GLN A 18 6.78 9.64 -5.12
CA GLN A 18 6.25 10.67 -6.01
C GLN A 18 7.24 11.84 -6.13
N ALA A 19 7.11 12.63 -7.21
CA ALA A 19 8.01 13.76 -7.49
C ALA A 19 8.00 14.86 -6.41
N ASN A 20 6.94 14.93 -5.60
CA ASN A 20 6.78 15.87 -4.49
C ASN A 20 7.44 15.39 -3.17
N GLY A 21 8.18 14.27 -3.19
CA GLY A 21 8.79 13.67 -2.00
C GLY A 21 7.83 12.86 -1.11
N ARG A 22 6.58 12.69 -1.52
CA ARG A 22 5.58 11.83 -0.86
C ARG A 22 5.61 10.42 -1.42
N TRP A 23 4.85 9.54 -0.79
CA TRP A 23 4.69 8.14 -1.19
C TRP A 23 3.23 7.89 -1.54
N GLY A 24 2.96 7.51 -2.78
CA GLY A 24 1.60 7.17 -3.22
C GLY A 24 1.27 5.71 -2.95
N LEU A 25 0.11 5.45 -2.37
CA LEU A 25 -0.51 4.12 -2.30
C LEU A 25 -1.43 3.96 -3.51
N TRP A 26 -1.14 2.96 -4.34
CA TRP A 26 -1.88 2.69 -5.57
C TRP A 26 -2.54 1.32 -5.51
N PHE A 27 -3.77 1.23 -6.00
CA PHE A 27 -4.52 -0.02 -6.16
C PHE A 27 -5.30 0.02 -7.47
N LYS A 28 -5.15 -0.98 -8.34
CA LYS A 28 -5.80 -1.04 -9.67
C LYS A 28 -5.73 0.28 -10.47
N ASP A 29 -4.54 0.90 -10.48
CA ASP A 29 -4.23 2.19 -11.12
C ASP A 29 -4.81 3.44 -10.44
N ASP A 30 -5.63 3.30 -9.40
CA ASP A 30 -6.13 4.41 -8.59
C ASP A 30 -5.14 4.79 -7.49
N LEU A 31 -4.90 6.10 -7.34
CA LEU A 31 -4.15 6.65 -6.21
C LEU A 31 -5.10 6.78 -5.01
N LEU A 32 -5.01 5.85 -4.07
CA LEU A 32 -5.85 5.84 -2.87
C LEU A 32 -5.41 6.91 -1.86
N GLY A 33 -4.09 7.16 -1.77
CA GLY A 33 -3.56 8.10 -0.80
C GLY A 33 -2.12 8.53 -1.09
N SER A 34 -1.71 9.62 -0.45
CA SER A 34 -0.36 10.19 -0.57
C SER A 34 0.19 10.47 0.83
N TYR A 35 1.31 9.85 1.16
CA TYR A 35 1.83 9.70 2.52
C TYR A 35 3.19 10.35 2.68
N HIS A 36 3.60 10.62 3.92
CA HIS A 36 4.92 11.20 4.22
C HIS A 36 6.04 10.14 4.21
N SER A 37 5.69 8.85 4.25
CA SER A 37 6.63 7.71 4.19
C SER A 37 5.94 6.49 3.56
N ALA A 38 6.74 5.53 3.08
CA ALA A 38 6.21 4.24 2.60
C ALA A 38 5.55 3.44 3.73
N MET A 39 6.09 3.53 4.95
CA MET A 39 5.58 2.84 6.13
C MET A 39 4.18 3.32 6.48
N ALA A 40 3.93 4.65 6.46
CA ALA A 40 2.60 5.20 6.70
C ALA A 40 1.56 4.75 5.64
N ALA A 41 1.97 4.48 4.41
CA ALA A 41 1.08 3.91 3.40
C ALA A 41 0.78 2.41 3.65
N ALA A 42 1.78 1.65 4.13
CA ALA A 42 1.59 0.25 4.51
C ALA A 42 0.72 0.12 5.78
N ASP A 43 0.86 1.05 6.73
CA ASP A 43 0.03 1.11 7.94
C ASP A 43 -1.47 1.24 7.58
N ASP A 44 -1.83 2.11 6.63
CA ASP A 44 -3.23 2.24 6.17
C ASP A 44 -3.76 0.95 5.52
N VAL A 45 -2.91 0.20 4.81
CA VAL A 45 -3.27 -1.11 4.25
C VAL A 45 -3.48 -2.12 5.37
N TYR A 46 -2.58 -2.18 6.35
CA TYR A 46 -2.68 -3.03 7.55
C TYR A 46 -3.94 -2.74 8.37
N MET A 47 -4.24 -1.46 8.59
CA MET A 47 -5.41 -1.02 9.34
C MET A 47 -6.71 -1.10 8.54
N GLN A 48 -6.65 -1.51 7.27
CA GLN A 48 -7.81 -1.55 6.35
C GLN A 48 -8.54 -0.20 6.33
N ALA A 49 -7.77 0.88 6.18
CA ALA A 49 -8.24 2.27 6.16
C ALA A 49 -7.73 3.01 4.91
N THR A 50 -7.74 2.32 3.77
CA THR A 50 -7.17 2.80 2.50
C THR A 50 -8.12 3.71 1.72
N GLY A 51 -9.42 3.67 2.04
CA GLY A 51 -10.49 4.32 1.30
C GLY A 51 -11.05 3.46 0.14
N ASP A 52 -10.46 2.30 -0.15
CA ASP A 52 -11.03 1.30 -1.05
C ASP A 52 -12.01 0.42 -0.25
N TYR A 53 -13.31 0.58 -0.49
CA TYR A 53 -14.35 -0.12 0.28
C TYR A 53 -14.22 -1.65 0.23
N ASP A 54 -13.83 -2.19 -0.93
CA ASP A 54 -13.66 -3.63 -1.11
C ASP A 54 -12.51 -4.15 -0.23
N TRP A 55 -11.39 -3.43 -0.13
CA TRP A 55 -10.30 -3.76 0.78
C TRP A 55 -10.67 -3.55 2.24
N ASP A 56 -11.21 -2.38 2.56
CA ASP A 56 -11.44 -1.91 3.93
C ASP A 56 -12.52 -2.74 4.65
N SER A 57 -13.36 -3.46 3.88
CA SER A 57 -14.43 -4.31 4.41
C SER A 57 -14.09 -5.81 4.45
N LEU A 58 -12.90 -6.23 4.01
CA LEU A 58 -12.50 -7.64 4.09
C LEU A 58 -12.33 -8.08 5.53
N ASP A 59 -12.71 -9.32 5.83
CA ASP A 59 -12.51 -9.94 7.14
C ASP A 59 -11.61 -11.17 7.01
N GLY A 60 -10.84 -11.47 8.05
CA GLY A 60 -10.03 -12.69 8.16
C GLY A 60 -8.87 -12.80 7.16
N VAL A 61 -8.32 -11.68 6.69
CA VAL A 61 -7.15 -11.66 5.80
C VAL A 61 -5.86 -11.48 6.58
N ASP A 62 -4.80 -12.17 6.15
CA ASP A 62 -3.45 -11.98 6.68
C ASP A 62 -2.80 -10.78 5.97
N ILE A 63 -2.62 -9.68 6.70
CA ILE A 63 -2.15 -8.40 6.16
C ILE A 63 -0.74 -8.13 6.70
N PRO A 64 0.24 -7.80 5.83
CA PRO A 64 1.56 -7.38 6.26
C PRO A 64 1.48 -6.27 7.30
N THR A 65 2.18 -6.44 8.42
CA THR A 65 2.17 -5.50 9.55
C THR A 65 3.27 -4.45 9.44
N ASP A 66 4.28 -4.70 8.60
CA ASP A 66 5.38 -3.78 8.35
C ASP A 66 5.78 -3.75 6.87
N ILE A 67 6.36 -2.63 6.44
CA ILE A 67 6.82 -2.43 5.07
C ILE A 67 7.95 -3.41 4.66
N SER A 68 8.69 -3.99 5.60
CA SER A 68 9.73 -4.99 5.33
C SER A 68 9.17 -6.33 4.84
N GLU A 69 7.89 -6.60 5.06
CA GLU A 69 7.17 -7.78 4.58
C GLU A 69 6.70 -7.62 3.12
N TRP A 70 6.72 -6.38 2.60
CA TRP A 70 6.36 -6.09 1.20
C TRP A 70 7.51 -6.44 0.25
N GLU A 71 7.16 -6.90 -0.95
CA GLU A 71 8.14 -7.20 -2.00
C GLU A 71 8.73 -5.91 -2.57
N VAL A 72 10.06 -5.79 -2.62
CA VAL A 72 10.74 -4.67 -3.29
C VAL A 72 10.91 -4.99 -4.78
N VAL A 73 10.16 -4.30 -5.64
CA VAL A 73 10.12 -4.58 -7.09
C VAL A 73 10.94 -3.60 -7.95
N ALA A 74 11.37 -2.46 -7.40
CA ALA A 74 12.33 -1.56 -8.04
C ALA A 74 13.17 -0.79 -7.00
N ARG A 75 14.30 -0.22 -7.43
CA ARG A 75 15.26 0.51 -6.59
C ARG A 75 15.71 1.82 -7.20
#